data_AF-A0A498NE67-F1
#
_entry.id   AF-A0A498NE67-F1
#
_cell.length_a   1.000
_cell.length_b   1.000
_cell.length_c   1.000
_cell.angle_alpha   90.00
_cell.angle_beta   90.00
_cell.angle_gamma   90.00
#
_symmetry.space_group_name_H-M   'P 1'
#
loop_
_entity.id
_entity.type
_entity.pdbx_description
1 polymer ?
#
loop_
_entity_poly.entity_id
_entity_poly.type
_entity_poly.pdbx_seq_one_letter_code
_entity_poly.pdbx_strand_id
1 'polypeptide(L)'
;MIENESSDGHEAEEYVGLADFVAEGDEQLSFSVGDKLKVHDRSSDVWWWAELQGHFGYVPSSYLQQTAEDEEDAWQDDEYFGNYGTLRLHLEMLSDKPRTETYRQVILNNSVALRGKVVMDLGCGTGVISLFCARLAHPEAVYAVEASSMAEHTKELVRQNGCEGVVTVFQERAENLILPGKVDVLVSEWMGNCLLFEYMVESVLLARDRWLKEGGMMWPSSACLTVVPCQAFSDYRQKMEFWEKPYGLDFSYLQSLAQKEFLSQPKFSHHLLPEDCLSTPADVVTLDMVTIQVSDLETLKGEFSFTVEKSGIFHGFTVWFSAHFQSLEEDGPSLELNTGPYSEITHWKQTLFMLDAPVTVEEGDSIAGSIRLQRNPIWRRHLSITFSWNINSTEVSNEMEEFVNGSGEHGFVVFTLGSLISQIPEAKARDFFEAFRQIPQRVLWRNTGPVPQNAPKNVKLMKWLPQNDLWGICNGVPMVMIPLFGDQGDNTQRLVSRGVAETLRIYDLTSEKLLVALRKVINDKRKCFKKTQKRTRE
;
A
#
# COMPACT_ATOMS: atom_id res chain seq x y z
N MET A 1 -8.58 -68.42 0.47
CA MET A 1 -7.75 -67.27 0.05
C MET A 1 -8.71 -66.22 -0.48
N ILE A 2 -9.11 -65.30 0.38
CA ILE A 2 -9.61 -63.99 0.00
C ILE A 2 -8.94 -63.07 1.02
N GLU A 3 -7.96 -62.33 0.54
CA GLU A 3 -7.20 -61.32 1.27
C GLU A 3 -8.15 -60.16 1.60
N ASN A 4 -8.12 -59.69 2.84
CA ASN A 4 -8.75 -58.43 3.23
C ASN A 4 -7.81 -57.30 2.82
N GLU A 5 -8.35 -56.40 2.00
CA GLU A 5 -7.70 -55.23 1.45
C GLU A 5 -7.24 -54.24 2.53
N SER A 6 -6.18 -53.54 2.15
CA SER A 6 -5.34 -52.58 2.85
C SER A 6 -6.07 -51.35 3.41
N SER A 7 -5.60 -50.90 4.57
CA SER A 7 -5.82 -49.57 5.12
C SER A 7 -5.17 -48.50 4.25
N ASP A 8 -5.96 -47.60 3.67
CA ASP A 8 -5.49 -46.30 3.18
C ASP A 8 -5.19 -45.41 4.40
N GLY A 9 -3.92 -45.35 4.79
CA GLY A 9 -3.43 -44.34 5.72
C GLY A 9 -3.06 -43.09 4.93
N HIS A 10 -3.84 -42.02 5.05
CA HIS A 10 -3.35 -40.69 4.67
C HIS A 10 -2.20 -40.34 5.62
N GLU A 11 -1.00 -40.11 5.07
CA GLU A 11 0.12 -39.60 5.85
C GLU A 11 -0.25 -38.22 6.42
N ALA A 12 0.09 -38.01 7.69
CA ALA A 12 -0.14 -36.73 8.35
C ALA A 12 0.75 -35.64 7.71
N GLU A 13 0.13 -34.57 7.23
CA GLU A 13 0.82 -33.46 6.57
C GLU A 13 1.16 -32.36 7.57
N GLU A 14 2.32 -31.69 7.41
CA GLU A 14 2.72 -30.59 8.29
C GLU A 14 2.11 -29.24 7.84
N TYR A 15 1.66 -28.47 8.82
CA TYR A 15 1.07 -27.14 8.67
C TYR A 15 1.65 -26.18 9.71
N VAL A 16 1.65 -24.88 9.41
CA VAL A 16 2.08 -23.81 10.32
C VAL A 16 0.90 -22.95 10.75
N GLY A 17 0.84 -22.61 12.05
CA GLY A 17 -0.12 -21.66 12.59
C GLY A 17 0.10 -20.24 12.08
N LEU A 18 -0.92 -19.64 11.47
CA LEU A 18 -0.92 -18.26 10.96
C LEU A 18 -1.34 -17.22 12.02
N ALA A 19 -2.01 -17.65 13.07
CA ALA A 19 -2.48 -16.83 14.17
C ALA A 19 -2.63 -17.68 15.44
N ASP A 20 -2.58 -17.04 16.61
CA ASP A 20 -2.84 -17.71 17.87
C ASP A 20 -4.28 -18.21 17.94
N PHE A 21 -4.45 -19.46 18.38
CA PHE A 21 -5.74 -20.08 18.64
C PHE A 21 -5.77 -20.66 20.05
N VAL A 22 -6.77 -20.24 20.82
CA VAL A 22 -7.01 -20.73 22.19
C VAL A 22 -8.25 -21.61 22.17
N ALA A 23 -8.08 -22.86 22.57
CA ALA A 23 -9.15 -23.83 22.66
C ALA A 23 -10.26 -23.37 23.62
N GLU A 24 -11.51 -23.46 23.17
CA GLU A 24 -12.70 -23.13 23.96
C GLU A 24 -13.31 -24.37 24.66
N GLY A 25 -12.76 -25.57 24.41
CA GLY A 25 -13.19 -26.83 25.04
C GLY A 25 -12.18 -27.97 24.88
N ASP A 26 -12.44 -29.10 25.54
CA ASP A 26 -11.50 -30.23 25.69
C ASP A 26 -11.20 -30.99 24.39
N GLU A 27 -12.01 -30.79 23.34
CA GLU A 27 -11.85 -31.43 22.04
C GLU A 27 -11.01 -30.58 21.06
N GLN A 28 -10.62 -29.36 21.46
CA GLN A 28 -9.85 -28.43 20.62
C GLN A 28 -8.39 -28.35 21.08
N LEU A 29 -7.49 -28.07 20.13
CA LEU A 29 -6.06 -27.95 20.38
C LEU A 29 -5.63 -26.48 20.27
N SER A 30 -5.03 -25.93 21.33
CA SER A 30 -4.46 -24.57 21.30
C SER A 30 -3.10 -24.57 20.60
N PHE A 31 -2.78 -23.51 19.87
CA PHE A 31 -1.48 -23.30 19.24
C PHE A 31 -1.21 -21.80 19.05
N SER A 32 0.05 -21.46 18.87
CA SER A 32 0.51 -20.09 18.58
C SER A 32 0.92 -19.92 17.12
N VAL A 33 0.97 -18.67 16.68
CA VAL A 33 1.56 -18.33 15.38
C VAL A 33 2.98 -18.89 15.26
N GLY A 34 3.28 -19.56 14.15
CA GLY A 34 4.56 -20.21 13.89
C GLY A 34 4.69 -21.65 14.42
N ASP A 35 3.75 -22.14 15.22
CA ASP A 35 3.76 -23.55 15.65
C ASP A 35 3.57 -24.48 14.44
N LYS A 36 4.29 -25.60 14.43
CA LYS A 36 4.18 -26.66 13.41
C LYS A 36 3.25 -27.76 13.92
N LEU A 37 2.12 -27.96 13.24
CA LEU A 37 1.10 -28.95 13.56
C LEU A 37 1.11 -30.05 12.49
N LYS A 38 0.86 -31.29 12.92
CA LYS A 38 0.60 -32.41 11.99
C LYS A 38 -0.89 -32.58 11.84
N VAL A 39 -1.41 -32.37 10.64
CA VAL A 39 -2.83 -32.52 10.33
C VAL A 39 -3.08 -33.94 9.84
N HIS A 40 -3.94 -34.66 10.56
CA HIS A 40 -4.25 -36.08 10.33
C HIS A 40 -5.59 -36.28 9.61
N ASP A 41 -6.55 -35.36 9.78
CA ASP A 41 -7.85 -35.42 9.08
C ASP A 41 -8.31 -34.03 8.63
N ARG A 42 -8.72 -33.93 7.36
CA ARG A 42 -9.24 -32.74 6.67
C ARG A 42 -10.65 -32.97 6.10
N SER A 43 -11.38 -33.95 6.62
CA SER A 43 -12.73 -34.32 6.15
C SER A 43 -13.77 -33.19 6.25
N SER A 44 -13.48 -32.14 7.02
CA SER A 44 -14.28 -30.93 7.16
C SER A 44 -13.55 -29.71 6.60
N ASP A 45 -14.29 -28.81 5.94
CA ASP A 45 -13.74 -27.57 5.37
C ASP A 45 -13.30 -26.56 6.45
N VAL A 46 -13.79 -26.71 7.69
CA VAL A 46 -13.67 -25.70 8.75
C VAL A 46 -12.82 -26.16 9.94
N TRP A 47 -12.93 -27.43 10.32
CA TRP A 47 -12.27 -27.98 11.51
C TRP A 47 -11.47 -29.22 11.13
N TRP A 48 -10.16 -29.17 11.35
CA TRP A 48 -9.25 -30.27 11.06
C TRP A 48 -8.78 -30.94 12.33
N TRP A 49 -8.48 -32.23 12.26
CA TRP A 49 -7.89 -32.97 13.38
C TRP A 49 -6.37 -32.88 13.27
N ALA A 50 -5.73 -32.30 14.28
CA ALA A 50 -4.30 -32.04 14.27
C ALA A 50 -3.61 -32.47 15.57
N GLU A 51 -2.29 -32.57 15.49
CA GLU A 51 -1.38 -32.88 16.59
C GLU A 51 -0.33 -31.78 16.75
N LEU A 52 -0.13 -31.33 17.99
CA LEU A 52 0.97 -30.45 18.38
C LEU A 52 1.65 -31.04 19.63
N GLN A 53 2.93 -31.39 19.50
CA GLN A 53 3.74 -31.94 20.61
C GLN A 53 3.06 -33.11 21.34
N GLY A 54 2.43 -34.03 20.60
CA GLY A 54 1.74 -35.21 21.14
C GLY A 54 0.34 -34.94 21.73
N HIS A 55 -0.16 -33.70 21.68
CA HIS A 55 -1.53 -33.36 22.04
C HIS A 55 -2.38 -33.27 20.77
N PHE A 56 -3.56 -33.89 20.81
CA PHE A 56 -4.47 -33.97 19.67
C PHE A 56 -5.74 -33.17 19.93
N GLY A 57 -6.29 -32.55 18.89
CA GLY A 57 -7.56 -31.86 18.97
C GLY A 57 -7.97 -31.23 17.65
N TYR A 58 -9.19 -30.71 17.62
CA TYR A 58 -9.69 -29.93 16.49
C TYR A 58 -9.09 -28.54 16.47
N VAL A 59 -8.69 -28.11 15.26
CA VAL A 59 -8.13 -26.80 14.97
C VAL A 59 -8.86 -26.17 13.76
N PRO A 60 -9.03 -24.84 13.71
CA PRO A 60 -9.66 -24.19 12.59
C PRO A 60 -8.73 -24.20 11.37
N SER A 61 -9.19 -24.73 10.24
CA SER A 61 -8.42 -24.85 8.99
C SER A 61 -7.90 -23.50 8.48
N SER A 62 -8.68 -22.43 8.67
CA SER A 62 -8.34 -21.06 8.24
C SER A 62 -7.17 -20.43 8.99
N TYR A 63 -6.71 -21.05 10.08
CA TYR A 63 -5.56 -20.60 10.87
C TYR A 63 -4.29 -21.36 10.51
N LEU A 64 -4.35 -22.27 9.53
CA LEU A 64 -3.25 -23.13 9.15
C LEU A 64 -2.87 -22.92 7.68
N GLN A 65 -1.57 -22.96 7.40
CA GLN A 65 -1.03 -23.00 6.05
C GLN A 65 -0.16 -24.24 5.89
N GLN A 66 -0.33 -24.97 4.80
CA GLN A 66 0.50 -26.14 4.51
C GLN A 66 1.95 -25.69 4.35
N THR A 67 2.86 -26.33 5.08
CA THR A 67 4.28 -26.15 4.82
C THR A 67 4.59 -26.74 3.46
N ALA A 68 4.93 -25.90 2.48
CA ALA A 68 5.46 -26.37 1.21
C ALA A 68 6.75 -27.17 1.50
N GLU A 69 6.93 -28.31 0.83
CA GLU A 69 8.10 -29.20 1.01
C GLU A 69 9.41 -28.60 0.47
N ASP A 70 9.37 -27.41 -0.11
CA ASP A 70 10.54 -26.57 -0.38
C ASP A 70 10.40 -25.30 0.48
N GLU A 71 11.36 -25.01 1.35
CA GLU A 71 11.51 -23.64 1.88
C GLU A 71 11.84 -22.75 0.67
N GLU A 72 10.82 -22.28 -0.04
CA GLU A 72 10.99 -21.29 -1.10
C GLU A 72 11.74 -20.11 -0.49
N ASP A 73 12.91 -19.81 -1.06
CA ASP A 73 13.73 -18.70 -0.60
C ASP A 73 12.87 -17.43 -0.54
N ALA A 74 12.68 -16.90 0.67
CA ALA A 74 11.88 -15.72 0.95
C ALA A 74 12.36 -14.50 0.13
N TRP A 75 13.62 -14.50 -0.30
CA TRP A 75 14.21 -13.50 -1.17
C TRP A 75 14.17 -13.85 -2.65
N GLN A 76 13.82 -15.08 -3.02
CA GLN A 76 13.73 -15.55 -4.40
C GLN A 76 15.02 -15.27 -5.18
N ASP A 77 16.18 -15.44 -4.54
CA ASP A 77 17.48 -14.99 -5.04
C ASP A 77 17.86 -15.69 -6.35
N ASP A 78 17.51 -16.97 -6.50
CA ASP A 78 17.79 -17.72 -7.73
C ASP A 78 17.08 -17.11 -8.95
N GLU A 79 15.79 -16.77 -8.82
CA GLU A 79 15.04 -16.10 -9.89
C GLU A 79 15.53 -14.67 -10.10
N TYR A 80 15.74 -13.92 -9.01
CA TYR A 80 16.19 -12.54 -9.04
C TYR A 80 17.54 -12.39 -9.76
N PHE A 81 18.57 -13.08 -9.28
CA PHE A 81 19.90 -13.03 -9.90
C PHE A 81 19.95 -13.76 -11.24
N GLY A 82 19.10 -14.77 -11.46
CA GLY A 82 18.92 -15.40 -12.77
C GLY A 82 18.44 -14.41 -13.84
N ASN A 83 17.47 -13.56 -13.50
CA ASN A 83 16.98 -12.49 -14.38
C ASN A 83 18.09 -11.47 -14.71
N TYR A 84 18.84 -11.03 -13.69
CA TYR A 84 19.97 -10.11 -13.85
C TYR A 84 21.22 -10.74 -14.48
N GLY A 85 21.30 -12.07 -14.58
CA GLY A 85 22.36 -12.76 -15.33
C GLY A 85 22.26 -12.60 -16.84
N THR A 86 21.11 -12.14 -17.36
CA THR A 86 20.87 -11.96 -18.80
C THR A 86 21.05 -10.51 -19.24
N LEU A 87 21.39 -10.27 -20.52
CA LEU A 87 21.55 -8.91 -21.06
C LEU A 87 20.24 -8.11 -21.15
N ARG A 88 19.06 -8.73 -20.97
CA ARG A 88 17.77 -8.06 -21.18
C ARG A 88 17.59 -6.84 -20.28
N LEU A 89 17.72 -7.02 -18.96
CA LEU A 89 17.55 -5.94 -17.98
C LEU A 89 18.71 -4.94 -18.07
N HIS A 90 19.94 -5.42 -18.26
CA HIS A 90 21.10 -4.53 -18.41
C HIS A 90 21.01 -3.64 -19.65
N LEU A 91 20.48 -4.14 -20.77
CA LEU A 91 20.26 -3.34 -21.97
C LEU A 91 19.19 -2.27 -21.74
N GLU A 92 18.10 -2.61 -21.05
CA GLU A 92 17.06 -1.64 -20.67
C GLU A 92 17.65 -0.52 -19.81
N MET A 93 18.39 -0.89 -18.76
CA MET A 93 19.09 0.03 -17.86
C MET A 93 20.14 0.91 -18.55
N LEU A 94 20.92 0.37 -19.49
CA LEU A 94 21.94 1.12 -20.23
C LEU A 94 21.37 1.97 -21.37
N SER A 95 20.22 1.57 -21.93
CA SER A 95 19.52 2.35 -22.96
C SER A 95 18.73 3.51 -22.37
N ASP A 96 18.45 3.47 -21.07
CA ASP A 96 17.93 4.59 -20.29
C ASP A 96 19.01 5.67 -20.14
N LYS A 97 18.93 6.67 -21.03
CA LYS A 97 19.88 7.78 -21.07
C LYS A 97 19.72 8.72 -19.88
N PRO A 98 18.51 9.16 -19.46
CA PRO A 98 18.40 10.00 -18.28
C PRO A 98 19.04 9.36 -17.04
N ARG A 99 18.78 8.06 -16.80
CA ARG A 99 19.43 7.30 -15.72
C ARG A 99 20.96 7.30 -15.87
N THR A 100 21.45 6.78 -17.00
CA THR A 100 22.89 6.51 -17.18
C THR A 100 23.71 7.80 -17.22
N GLU A 101 23.21 8.84 -17.89
CA GLU A 101 23.90 10.12 -17.96
C GLU A 101 23.88 10.84 -16.61
N THR A 102 22.83 10.69 -15.80
CA THR A 102 22.82 11.28 -14.44
C THR A 102 23.96 10.73 -13.60
N TYR A 103 24.11 9.41 -13.53
CA TYR A 103 25.25 8.80 -12.83
C TYR A 103 26.60 9.22 -13.43
N ARG A 104 26.69 9.34 -14.76
CA ARG A 104 27.90 9.85 -15.42
C ARG A 104 28.23 11.29 -14.98
N GLN A 105 27.23 12.16 -14.90
CA GLN A 105 27.39 13.55 -14.44
C GLN A 105 27.76 13.63 -12.95
N VAL A 106 27.24 12.75 -12.10
CA VAL A 106 27.65 12.63 -10.69
C VAL A 106 29.16 12.38 -10.59
N ILE A 107 29.67 11.43 -11.37
CA ILE A 107 31.12 11.15 -11.37
C ILE A 107 31.92 12.32 -11.95
N LEU A 108 31.46 12.93 -13.06
CA LEU A 108 32.16 14.06 -13.67
C LEU A 108 32.26 15.28 -12.75
N ASN A 109 31.14 15.68 -12.14
CA ASN A 109 31.05 16.85 -11.27
C ASN A 109 31.87 16.68 -9.99
N ASN A 110 32.13 15.43 -9.57
CA ASN A 110 32.92 15.12 -8.39
C ASN A 110 34.31 14.54 -8.73
N SER A 111 34.74 14.61 -10.00
CA SER A 111 35.96 13.93 -10.49
C SER A 111 37.23 14.34 -9.74
N VAL A 112 37.36 15.63 -9.39
CA VAL A 112 38.52 16.13 -8.64
C VAL A 112 38.52 15.60 -7.20
N ALA A 113 37.36 15.65 -6.53
CA ALA A 113 37.19 15.20 -5.15
C ALA A 113 37.29 13.67 -4.98
N LEU A 114 37.03 12.90 -6.04
CA LEU A 114 37.18 11.45 -6.09
C LEU A 114 38.62 10.97 -6.23
N ARG A 115 39.58 11.86 -6.55
CA ARG A 115 40.99 11.49 -6.71
C ARG A 115 41.54 10.88 -5.42
N GLY A 116 42.09 9.68 -5.52
CA GLY A 116 42.66 8.96 -4.37
C GLY A 116 41.63 8.49 -3.34
N LYS A 117 40.33 8.48 -3.69
CA LYS A 117 39.28 7.84 -2.88
C LYS A 117 39.14 6.37 -3.24
N VAL A 118 38.66 5.57 -2.31
CA VAL A 118 38.22 4.19 -2.55
C VAL A 118 36.71 4.21 -2.75
N VAL A 119 36.24 3.68 -3.89
CA VAL A 119 34.82 3.67 -4.28
C VAL A 119 34.28 2.25 -4.28
N MET A 120 33.08 2.03 -3.74
CA MET A 120 32.31 0.80 -3.91
C MET A 120 31.14 1.05 -4.86
N ASP A 121 31.03 0.23 -5.90
CA ASP A 121 29.91 0.19 -6.83
C ASP A 121 29.11 -1.10 -6.56
N LEU A 122 28.02 -1.00 -5.81
CA LEU A 122 27.24 -2.15 -5.34
C LEU A 122 26.10 -2.48 -6.29
N GLY A 123 26.04 -3.73 -6.75
CA GLY A 123 25.15 -4.15 -7.83
C GLY A 123 25.58 -3.54 -9.15
N CYS A 124 26.88 -3.62 -9.47
CA CYS A 124 27.45 -2.87 -10.58
C CYS A 124 26.92 -3.32 -11.95
N GLY A 125 26.28 -4.48 -12.05
CA GLY A 125 25.81 -5.06 -13.30
C GLY A 125 26.94 -5.18 -14.30
N THR A 126 26.78 -4.54 -15.47
CA THR A 126 27.81 -4.43 -16.52
C THR A 126 29.04 -3.58 -16.16
N GLY A 127 29.03 -2.91 -14.99
CA GLY A 127 30.15 -2.12 -14.46
C GLY A 127 30.25 -0.70 -15.02
N VAL A 128 29.18 -0.16 -15.62
CA VAL A 128 29.22 1.15 -16.28
C VAL A 128 29.61 2.30 -15.33
N ILE A 129 29.12 2.30 -14.08
CA ILE A 129 29.44 3.32 -13.07
C ILE A 129 30.90 3.19 -12.64
N SER A 130 31.36 1.97 -12.38
CA SER A 130 32.78 1.66 -12.14
C SER A 130 33.70 2.15 -13.27
N LEU A 131 33.30 1.95 -14.53
CA LEU A 131 34.04 2.44 -15.70
C LEU A 131 34.04 3.97 -15.77
N PHE A 132 32.93 4.64 -15.44
CA PHE A 132 32.93 6.10 -15.30
C PHE A 132 33.92 6.56 -14.23
N CYS A 133 33.92 5.95 -13.05
CA CYS A 133 34.85 6.28 -11.98
C CYS A 133 36.30 6.16 -12.44
N ALA A 134 36.68 5.01 -13.01
CA ALA A 134 38.04 4.75 -13.44
C ALA A 134 38.52 5.68 -14.57
N ARG A 135 37.64 6.00 -15.54
CA ARG A 135 37.98 6.79 -16.71
C ARG A 135 37.92 8.31 -16.48
N LEU A 136 37.07 8.77 -15.56
CA LEU A 136 36.74 10.19 -15.42
C LEU A 136 37.29 10.82 -14.14
N ALA A 137 37.59 10.04 -13.10
CA ALA A 137 37.85 10.57 -11.75
C ALA A 137 39.16 10.11 -11.07
N HIS A 138 39.85 9.10 -11.61
CA HIS A 138 41.12 8.58 -11.06
C HIS A 138 41.10 8.26 -9.54
N PRO A 139 40.16 7.42 -9.06
CA PRO A 139 40.15 6.93 -7.68
C PRO A 139 41.39 6.06 -7.39
N GLU A 140 41.66 5.82 -6.10
CA GLU A 140 42.70 4.87 -5.68
C GLU A 140 42.32 3.44 -6.07
N ALA A 141 41.07 3.06 -5.81
CA ALA A 141 40.50 1.77 -6.18
C ALA A 141 38.98 1.88 -6.35
N VAL A 142 38.43 1.01 -7.21
CA VAL A 142 36.99 0.81 -7.35
C VAL A 142 36.68 -0.67 -7.11
N TYR A 143 35.81 -0.95 -6.15
CA TYR A 143 35.29 -2.29 -5.87
C TYR A 143 33.91 -2.43 -6.51
N ALA A 144 33.86 -3.13 -7.64
CA ALA A 144 32.65 -3.40 -8.39
C ALA A 144 32.06 -4.73 -7.92
N VAL A 145 30.89 -4.71 -7.28
CA VAL A 145 30.30 -5.89 -6.65
C VAL A 145 29.03 -6.26 -7.39
N GLU A 146 28.94 -7.47 -7.91
CA GLU A 146 27.80 -7.97 -8.67
C GLU A 146 27.54 -9.43 -8.34
N ALA A 147 26.35 -9.79 -7.89
CA ALA A 147 26.05 -11.15 -7.45
C ALA A 147 25.73 -12.10 -8.62
N SER A 148 25.14 -11.60 -9.71
CA SER A 148 24.77 -12.41 -10.86
C SER A 148 25.97 -12.87 -11.68
N SER A 149 25.73 -13.79 -12.63
CA SER A 149 26.73 -14.22 -13.61
C SER A 149 27.25 -13.10 -14.52
N MET A 150 26.58 -11.93 -14.55
CA MET A 150 27.06 -10.78 -15.33
C MET A 150 28.44 -10.31 -14.88
N ALA A 151 28.82 -10.54 -13.62
CA ALA A 151 30.13 -10.19 -13.08
C ALA A 151 31.31 -10.77 -13.89
N GLU A 152 31.15 -11.97 -14.48
CA GLU A 152 32.16 -12.59 -15.34
C GLU A 152 32.41 -11.76 -16.61
N HIS A 153 31.35 -11.26 -17.22
CA HIS A 153 31.42 -10.38 -18.38
C HIS A 153 31.94 -9.00 -18.00
N THR A 154 31.56 -8.49 -16.82
CA THR A 154 32.04 -7.20 -16.30
C THR A 154 33.55 -7.20 -16.07
N LYS A 155 34.13 -8.30 -15.57
CA LYS A 155 35.60 -8.48 -15.50
C LYS A 155 36.27 -8.29 -16.86
N GLU A 156 35.70 -8.90 -17.90
CA GLU A 156 36.23 -8.78 -19.26
C GLU A 156 36.04 -7.36 -19.83
N LEU A 157 34.91 -6.70 -19.57
CA LEU A 157 34.68 -5.31 -19.97
C LEU A 157 35.66 -4.34 -19.31
N VAL A 158 35.94 -4.52 -18.02
CA VAL A 158 36.96 -3.76 -17.28
C VAL A 158 38.33 -3.91 -17.94
N ARG A 159 38.72 -5.15 -18.27
CA ARG A 159 40.00 -5.46 -18.93
C ARG A 159 40.09 -4.87 -20.34
N GLN A 160 39.05 -5.02 -21.15
CA GLN A 160 39.02 -4.47 -22.51
C GLN A 160 39.09 -2.94 -22.53
N ASN A 161 38.63 -2.31 -21.44
CA ASN A 161 38.70 -0.86 -21.25
C ASN A 161 39.99 -0.40 -20.55
N GLY A 162 40.95 -1.28 -20.26
CA GLY A 162 42.20 -0.90 -19.62
C GLY A 162 42.01 -0.33 -18.21
N CYS A 163 40.97 -0.77 -17.50
CA CYS A 163 40.61 -0.30 -16.16
C CYS A 163 40.95 -1.31 -15.05
N GLU A 164 41.53 -2.47 -15.38
CA GLU A 164 41.83 -3.56 -14.45
C GLU A 164 42.87 -3.21 -13.38
N GLY A 165 43.65 -2.14 -13.59
CA GLY A 165 44.57 -1.62 -12.58
C GLY A 165 43.89 -0.83 -11.45
N VAL A 166 42.62 -0.45 -11.62
CA VAL A 166 41.85 0.39 -10.69
C VAL A 166 40.57 -0.31 -10.24
N VAL A 167 39.86 -0.99 -11.15
CA VAL A 167 38.59 -1.66 -10.88
C VAL A 167 38.83 -3.14 -10.59
N THR A 168 38.40 -3.58 -9.41
CA THR A 168 38.36 -5.00 -9.02
C THR A 168 36.90 -5.46 -8.94
N VAL A 169 36.56 -6.52 -9.67
CA VAL A 169 35.19 -7.05 -9.73
C VAL A 169 35.04 -8.26 -8.82
N PHE A 170 34.05 -8.22 -7.92
CA PHE A 170 33.68 -9.28 -7.00
C PHE A 170 32.35 -9.89 -7.44
N GLN A 171 32.34 -11.20 -7.69
CA GLN A 171 31.11 -11.93 -7.98
C GLN A 171 30.53 -12.48 -6.67
N GLU A 172 30.01 -11.57 -5.85
CA GLU A 172 29.53 -11.89 -4.51
C GLU A 172 28.32 -11.02 -4.16
N ARG A 173 27.53 -11.54 -3.22
CA ARG A 173 26.46 -10.80 -2.57
C ARG A 173 27.02 -9.80 -1.56
N ALA A 174 26.36 -8.66 -1.40
CA ALA A 174 26.76 -7.63 -0.44
C ALA A 174 26.89 -8.18 0.99
N GLU A 175 26.01 -9.11 1.36
CA GLU A 175 25.93 -9.71 2.69
C GLU A 175 27.17 -10.58 3.02
N ASN A 176 27.71 -11.25 1.99
CA ASN A 176 28.83 -12.19 2.13
C ASN A 176 30.19 -11.57 1.74
N LEU A 177 30.16 -10.36 1.19
CA LEU A 177 31.32 -9.67 0.65
C LEU A 177 32.47 -9.55 1.66
N ILE A 178 33.71 -9.68 1.19
CA ILE A 178 34.92 -9.36 1.94
C ILE A 178 35.79 -8.40 1.11
N LEU A 179 35.93 -7.16 1.59
CA LEU A 179 36.78 -6.14 0.95
C LEU A 179 38.14 -5.99 1.64
N PRO A 180 39.20 -5.57 0.92
CA PRO A 180 40.51 -5.27 1.50
C PRO A 180 40.51 -4.16 2.57
N GLY A 181 39.50 -3.28 2.54
CA GLY A 181 39.34 -2.18 3.48
C GLY A 181 38.00 -1.47 3.29
N LYS A 182 37.71 -0.51 4.19
CA LYS A 182 36.54 0.35 4.08
C LYS A 182 36.65 1.35 2.92
N VAL A 183 35.52 1.81 2.41
CA VAL A 183 35.41 2.72 1.26
C VAL A 183 35.02 4.14 1.67
N ASP A 184 35.42 5.13 0.86
CA ASP A 184 35.10 6.54 1.07
C ASP A 184 33.74 6.92 0.44
N VAL A 185 33.38 6.25 -0.66
CA VAL A 185 32.14 6.48 -1.40
C VAL A 185 31.48 5.13 -1.70
N LEU A 186 30.20 5.00 -1.37
CA LEU A 186 29.36 3.88 -1.78
C LEU A 186 28.34 4.42 -2.79
N VAL A 187 28.48 3.99 -4.04
CA VAL A 187 27.55 4.30 -5.12
C VAL A 187 26.80 3.04 -5.53
N SER A 188 25.50 3.18 -5.78
CA SER A 188 24.66 2.09 -6.28
C SER A 188 23.46 2.66 -7.03
N GLU A 189 22.96 1.89 -7.98
CA GLU A 189 21.66 2.12 -8.61
C GLU A 189 20.76 0.96 -8.20
N TRP A 190 19.95 1.19 -7.16
CA TRP A 190 19.18 0.17 -6.45
C TRP A 190 17.67 0.37 -6.56
N MET A 191 17.24 1.45 -7.22
CA MET A 191 15.85 1.91 -7.13
C MET A 191 14.95 1.04 -8.00
N GLY A 192 13.93 0.44 -7.38
CA GLY A 192 12.90 -0.34 -8.07
C GLY A 192 11.65 0.49 -8.39
N ASN A 193 10.61 -0.19 -8.90
CA ASN A 193 9.27 0.40 -9.01
C ASN A 193 8.82 0.95 -7.65
N CYS A 194 8.21 2.13 -7.64
CA CYS A 194 7.84 2.84 -6.41
C CYS A 194 9.00 2.95 -5.39
N LEU A 195 10.22 3.15 -5.89
CA LEU A 195 11.49 3.28 -5.16
C LEU A 195 11.98 1.97 -4.49
N LEU A 196 11.11 1.25 -3.81
CA LEU A 196 11.47 0.17 -2.87
C LEU A 196 11.19 -1.25 -3.36
N PHE A 197 10.49 -1.44 -4.47
CA PHE A 197 10.29 -2.79 -5.02
C PHE A 197 11.64 -3.48 -5.27
N GLU A 198 11.69 -4.79 -5.04
CA GLU A 198 12.90 -5.65 -4.97
C GLU A 198 13.72 -5.53 -3.68
N TYR A 199 13.58 -4.44 -2.92
CA TYR A 199 14.28 -4.17 -1.67
C TYR A 199 15.82 -4.32 -1.73
N MET A 200 16.43 -4.09 -2.91
CA MET A 200 17.90 -4.02 -3.03
C MET A 200 18.51 -2.96 -2.09
N VAL A 201 17.72 -1.95 -1.71
CA VAL A 201 18.09 -0.97 -0.68
C VAL A 201 18.58 -1.63 0.62
N GLU A 202 18.06 -2.79 1.02
CA GLU A 202 18.55 -3.47 2.23
C GLU A 202 20.02 -3.88 2.08
N SER A 203 20.40 -4.46 0.95
CA SER A 203 21.80 -4.80 0.64
C SER A 203 22.69 -3.54 0.62
N VAL A 204 22.15 -2.40 0.15
CA VAL A 204 22.85 -1.11 0.18
C VAL A 204 23.08 -0.61 1.61
N LEU A 205 22.08 -0.70 2.50
CA LEU A 205 22.22 -0.30 3.90
C LEU A 205 23.19 -1.22 4.65
N LEU A 206 23.13 -2.53 4.42
CA LEU A 206 24.09 -3.47 5.01
C LEU A 206 25.53 -3.20 4.55
N ALA A 207 25.72 -2.86 3.27
CA ALA A 207 27.02 -2.46 2.75
C ALA A 207 27.49 -1.12 3.32
N ARG A 208 26.60 -0.14 3.49
CA ARG A 208 26.89 1.13 4.17
C ARG A 208 27.43 0.86 5.58
N ASP A 209 26.69 0.12 6.39
CA ASP A 209 26.99 -0.10 7.79
C ASP A 209 28.33 -0.84 7.98
N ARG A 210 28.61 -1.80 7.09
CA ARG A 210 29.83 -2.62 7.15
C ARG A 210 31.04 -1.93 6.53
N TRP A 211 30.89 -1.36 5.33
CA TRP A 211 32.01 -0.98 4.46
C TRP A 211 32.25 0.51 4.32
N LEU A 212 31.26 1.36 4.55
CA LEU A 212 31.46 2.80 4.46
C LEU A 212 32.28 3.30 5.67
N LYS A 213 33.23 4.20 5.41
CA LYS A 213 33.94 4.94 6.46
C LYS A 213 32.98 5.92 7.14
N GLU A 214 33.26 6.26 8.40
CA GLU A 214 32.58 7.37 9.06
C GLU A 214 32.82 8.67 8.27
N GLY A 215 31.75 9.40 7.97
CA GLY A 215 31.79 10.56 7.07
C GLY A 215 31.95 10.24 5.58
N GLY A 216 31.86 8.97 5.18
CA GLY A 216 31.82 8.56 3.77
C GLY A 216 30.52 8.98 3.08
N MET A 217 30.55 9.05 1.75
CA MET A 217 29.42 9.51 0.94
C MET A 217 28.58 8.34 0.41
N MET A 218 27.26 8.48 0.50
CA MET A 218 26.28 7.60 -0.15
C MET A 218 25.80 8.24 -1.45
N TRP A 219 25.78 7.48 -2.54
CA TRP A 219 25.16 7.89 -3.81
C TRP A 219 24.16 6.84 -4.31
N PRO A 220 22.86 7.20 -4.43
CA PRO A 220 22.25 8.48 -4.03
C PRO A 220 22.34 8.76 -2.52
N SER A 221 22.39 10.04 -2.13
CA SER A 221 22.47 10.48 -0.72
C SER A 221 21.09 10.58 -0.07
N SER A 222 20.05 10.85 -0.86
CA SER A 222 18.66 10.76 -0.44
C SER A 222 17.77 10.37 -1.60
N ALA A 223 16.57 9.87 -1.29
CA ALA A 223 15.54 9.58 -2.28
C ALA A 223 14.16 10.00 -1.77
N CYS A 224 13.27 10.41 -2.66
CA CYS A 224 11.88 10.69 -2.32
C CYS A 224 10.91 9.92 -3.21
N LEU A 225 9.76 9.56 -2.65
CA LEU A 225 8.61 9.04 -3.37
C LEU A 225 7.61 10.17 -3.53
N THR A 226 7.16 10.40 -4.76
CA THR A 226 6.26 11.50 -5.13
C THR A 226 4.95 10.94 -5.66
N VAL A 227 3.82 11.57 -5.31
CA VAL A 227 2.48 11.15 -5.69
C VAL A 227 1.71 12.32 -6.30
N VAL A 228 0.83 12.03 -7.27
CA VAL A 228 -0.16 12.98 -7.78
C VAL A 228 -1.51 12.30 -8.08
N PRO A 229 -2.66 12.93 -7.81
CA PRO A 229 -3.94 12.50 -8.35
C PRO A 229 -3.97 12.74 -9.85
N CYS A 230 -4.45 11.77 -10.63
CA CYS A 230 -4.39 11.84 -12.09
C CYS A 230 -5.64 11.34 -12.79
N GLN A 231 -5.74 11.71 -14.07
CA GLN A 231 -6.65 11.13 -15.03
C GLN A 231 -5.98 9.95 -15.74
N ALA A 232 -6.75 8.92 -16.10
CA ALA A 232 -6.24 7.74 -16.80
C ALA A 232 -7.28 7.19 -17.79
N PHE A 233 -7.86 8.08 -18.60
CA PHE A 233 -8.97 7.75 -19.49
C PHE A 233 -8.66 6.59 -20.45
N SER A 234 -7.47 6.56 -21.04
CA SER A 234 -7.11 5.49 -21.99
C SER A 234 -7.15 4.12 -21.31
N ASP A 235 -6.56 4.02 -20.13
CA ASP A 235 -6.52 2.79 -19.35
C ASP A 235 -7.93 2.37 -18.89
N TYR A 236 -8.71 3.30 -18.34
CA TYR A 236 -10.07 3.00 -17.90
C TYR A 236 -10.98 2.60 -19.07
N ARG A 237 -10.90 3.29 -20.22
CA ARG A 237 -11.68 2.94 -21.41
C ARG A 237 -11.34 1.54 -21.93
N GLN A 238 -10.05 1.23 -22.04
CA GLN A 238 -9.60 -0.04 -22.62
C GLN A 238 -9.86 -1.24 -21.70
N LYS A 239 -9.86 -1.03 -20.39
CA LYS A 239 -9.98 -2.12 -19.40
C LYS A 239 -11.37 -2.24 -18.78
N MET A 240 -12.11 -1.14 -18.67
CA MET A 240 -13.43 -1.08 -18.00
C MET A 240 -14.57 -0.75 -18.96
N GLU A 241 -14.55 0.41 -19.62
CA GLU A 241 -15.66 0.85 -20.48
C GLU A 241 -15.80 -0.01 -21.74
N PHE A 242 -14.70 -0.63 -22.20
CA PHE A 242 -14.70 -1.53 -23.37
C PHE A 242 -15.80 -2.61 -23.27
N TRP A 243 -16.06 -3.12 -22.08
CA TRP A 243 -17.01 -4.21 -21.84
C TRP A 243 -18.47 -3.77 -21.91
N GLU A 244 -18.80 -2.48 -21.95
CA GLU A 244 -20.20 -2.04 -22.01
C GLU A 244 -20.88 -2.46 -23.31
N LYS A 245 -20.25 -2.21 -24.46
CA LYS A 245 -20.80 -2.51 -25.79
C LYS A 245 -19.76 -2.91 -26.84
N PRO A 246 -18.87 -3.89 -26.59
CA PRO A 246 -17.94 -4.34 -27.61
C PRO A 246 -18.74 -4.91 -28.81
N TYR A 247 -18.50 -4.36 -29.99
CA TYR A 247 -19.23 -4.72 -31.23
C TYR A 247 -20.77 -4.61 -31.11
N GLY A 248 -21.28 -3.76 -30.21
CA GLY A 248 -22.72 -3.59 -29.97
C GLY A 248 -23.36 -4.65 -29.08
N LEU A 249 -22.59 -5.58 -28.52
CA LEU A 249 -23.07 -6.61 -27.58
C LEU A 249 -22.90 -6.14 -26.14
N ASP A 250 -23.90 -6.36 -25.28
CA ASP A 250 -23.78 -6.00 -23.85
C ASP A 250 -22.93 -7.03 -23.10
N PHE A 251 -21.67 -6.69 -22.82
CA PHE A 251 -20.73 -7.51 -22.04
C PHE A 251 -20.50 -6.92 -20.63
N SER A 252 -21.35 -6.00 -20.17
CA SER A 252 -21.18 -5.29 -18.90
C SER A 252 -21.08 -6.22 -17.69
N TYR A 253 -21.64 -7.43 -17.79
CA TYR A 253 -21.46 -8.53 -16.83
C TYR A 253 -19.98 -8.78 -16.46
N LEU A 254 -19.05 -8.63 -17.40
CA LEU A 254 -17.62 -8.86 -17.19
C LEU A 254 -16.90 -7.72 -16.46
N GLN A 255 -17.54 -6.55 -16.25
CA GLN A 255 -16.88 -5.40 -15.62
C GLN A 255 -16.41 -5.69 -14.19
N SER A 256 -17.16 -6.49 -13.41
CA SER A 256 -16.73 -6.87 -12.06
C SER A 256 -15.49 -7.77 -12.05
N LEU A 257 -15.34 -8.64 -13.06
CA LEU A 257 -14.14 -9.45 -13.24
C LEU A 257 -12.98 -8.57 -13.71
N ALA A 258 -13.22 -7.72 -14.71
CA ALA A 258 -12.23 -6.80 -15.25
C ALA A 258 -11.66 -5.84 -14.18
N GLN A 259 -12.51 -5.36 -13.26
CA GLN A 259 -12.08 -4.55 -12.12
C GLN A 259 -11.04 -5.28 -11.26
N LYS A 260 -11.34 -6.52 -10.87
CA LYS A 260 -10.43 -7.34 -10.05
C LYS A 260 -9.16 -7.72 -10.78
N GLU A 261 -9.24 -8.00 -12.08
CA GLU A 261 -8.09 -8.46 -12.86
C GLU A 261 -7.16 -7.30 -13.26
N PHE A 262 -7.70 -6.15 -13.64
CA PHE A 262 -6.92 -5.06 -14.22
C PHE A 262 -6.66 -3.88 -13.27
N LEU A 263 -7.45 -3.70 -12.20
CA LEU A 263 -7.31 -2.55 -11.29
C LEU A 263 -6.79 -2.92 -9.89
N SER A 264 -6.71 -4.20 -9.54
CA SER A 264 -6.26 -4.64 -8.20
C SER A 264 -4.75 -4.54 -7.98
N GLN A 265 -3.97 -4.51 -9.07
CA GLN A 265 -2.52 -4.36 -9.04
C GLN A 265 -2.13 -3.03 -9.70
N PRO A 266 -1.04 -2.38 -9.23
CA PRO A 266 -0.54 -1.21 -9.90
C PRO A 266 -0.10 -1.53 -11.33
N LYS A 267 -0.34 -0.59 -12.23
CA LYS A 267 0.20 -0.66 -13.59
C LYS A 267 1.61 -0.07 -13.58
N PHE A 268 2.61 -0.94 -13.65
CA PHE A 268 3.98 -0.53 -13.96
C PHE A 268 4.09 -0.01 -15.39
N SER A 269 5.16 0.76 -15.64
CA SER A 269 5.44 1.34 -16.96
C SER A 269 4.30 2.23 -17.50
N HIS A 270 3.54 2.89 -16.61
CA HIS A 270 2.59 3.93 -17.00
C HIS A 270 3.35 5.20 -17.39
N HIS A 271 2.98 5.81 -18.52
CA HIS A 271 3.54 7.08 -18.96
C HIS A 271 2.49 8.16 -18.69
N LEU A 272 2.63 8.84 -17.56
CA LEU A 272 1.74 9.93 -17.16
C LEU A 272 2.09 11.17 -17.97
N LEU A 273 1.08 11.77 -18.60
CA LEU A 273 1.24 13.05 -19.28
C LEU A 273 1.00 14.21 -18.30
N PRO A 274 1.76 15.32 -18.38
CA PRO A 274 1.55 16.50 -17.55
C PRO A 274 0.09 17.01 -17.54
N GLU A 275 -0.60 16.94 -18.68
CA GLU A 275 -2.00 17.33 -18.82
C GLU A 275 -2.98 16.36 -18.15
N ASP A 276 -2.54 15.23 -17.61
CA ASP A 276 -3.37 14.31 -16.84
C ASP A 276 -3.18 14.46 -15.32
N CYS A 277 -2.20 15.24 -14.85
CA CYS A 277 -2.06 15.62 -13.44
C CYS A 277 -3.21 16.54 -13.00
N LEU A 278 -3.96 16.18 -11.96
CA LEU A 278 -5.07 16.99 -11.44
C LEU A 278 -4.63 18.05 -10.43
N SER A 279 -3.39 18.00 -9.95
CA SER A 279 -2.80 18.90 -8.97
C SER A 279 -1.27 18.91 -9.11
N THR A 280 -0.60 19.84 -8.44
CA THR A 280 0.84 19.78 -8.20
C THR A 280 1.19 18.51 -7.40
N PRO A 281 2.23 17.74 -7.81
CA PRO A 281 2.66 16.54 -7.08
C PRO A 281 3.21 16.85 -5.69
N ALA A 282 3.19 15.86 -4.80
CA ALA A 282 3.72 15.98 -3.45
C ALA A 282 4.66 14.83 -3.11
N ASP A 283 5.80 15.15 -2.50
CA ASP A 283 6.69 14.17 -1.90
C ASP A 283 6.05 13.65 -0.60
N VAL A 284 5.86 12.34 -0.53
CA VAL A 284 5.12 11.68 0.55
C VAL A 284 6.03 10.86 1.46
N VAL A 285 7.17 10.40 0.96
CA VAL A 285 8.19 9.65 1.72
C VAL A 285 9.55 10.15 1.29
N THR A 286 10.45 10.39 2.25
CA THR A 286 11.84 10.79 2.00
C THR A 286 12.76 9.87 2.80
N LEU A 287 13.78 9.34 2.15
CA LEU A 287 14.79 8.48 2.73
C LEU A 287 16.11 9.25 2.74
N ASP A 288 16.69 9.43 3.92
CA ASP A 288 18.08 9.83 4.08
C ASP A 288 18.93 8.57 4.12
N MET A 289 19.75 8.36 3.08
CA MET A 289 20.50 7.11 2.90
C MET A 289 21.65 6.97 3.90
N VAL A 290 22.05 8.06 4.57
CA VAL A 290 23.06 8.03 5.62
C VAL A 290 22.47 7.51 6.93
N THR A 291 21.24 7.88 7.26
CA THR A 291 20.67 7.67 8.60
C THR A 291 19.62 6.56 8.68
N ILE A 292 18.90 6.27 7.58
CA ILE A 292 17.82 5.27 7.58
C ILE A 292 18.32 3.87 7.93
N GLN A 293 17.54 3.11 8.70
CA GLN A 293 17.85 1.74 9.10
C GLN A 293 16.95 0.74 8.36
N VAL A 294 17.41 -0.50 8.23
CA VAL A 294 16.61 -1.58 7.61
C VAL A 294 15.26 -1.75 8.29
N SER A 295 15.20 -1.62 9.62
CA SER A 295 13.95 -1.69 10.39
C SER A 295 12.94 -0.61 10.03
N ASP A 296 13.38 0.55 9.54
CA ASP A 296 12.49 1.65 9.15
C ASP A 296 11.75 1.32 7.84
N LEU A 297 12.27 0.39 7.04
CA LEU A 297 11.71 -0.01 5.73
C LEU A 297 10.54 -0.98 5.85
N GLU A 298 10.27 -1.55 7.03
CA GLU A 298 9.15 -2.47 7.21
C GLU A 298 7.80 -1.78 7.00
N THR A 299 7.67 -0.55 7.50
CA THR A 299 6.46 0.27 7.32
C THR A 299 6.83 1.74 7.18
N LEU A 300 6.63 2.30 5.99
CA LEU A 300 6.76 3.73 5.73
C LEU A 300 5.38 4.35 5.52
N LYS A 301 5.19 5.56 6.06
CA LYS A 301 3.92 6.28 5.96
C LYS A 301 4.16 7.72 5.53
N GLY A 302 3.37 8.17 4.57
CA GLY A 302 3.29 9.56 4.12
C GLY A 302 1.87 10.10 4.24
N GLU A 303 1.75 11.40 4.43
CA GLU A 303 0.48 12.13 4.34
C GLU A 303 0.52 13.02 3.10
N PHE A 304 -0.62 13.25 2.47
CA PHE A 304 -0.76 14.14 1.33
C PHE A 304 -2.03 14.98 1.44
N SER A 305 -2.00 16.16 0.83
CA SER A 305 -3.15 17.04 0.67
C SER A 305 -3.00 17.80 -0.65
N PHE A 306 -3.80 17.41 -1.63
CA PHE A 306 -3.83 18.01 -2.96
C PHE A 306 -4.99 18.97 -3.07
N THR A 307 -4.76 20.14 -3.64
CA THR A 307 -5.82 21.03 -4.13
C THR A 307 -5.94 20.79 -5.63
N VAL A 308 -7.13 20.40 -6.09
CA VAL A 308 -7.38 20.16 -7.51
C VAL A 308 -7.25 21.47 -8.28
N GLU A 309 -6.35 21.49 -9.26
CA GLU A 309 -6.01 22.68 -10.06
C GLU A 309 -6.82 22.79 -11.35
N LYS A 310 -7.51 21.69 -11.73
CA LYS A 310 -8.39 21.66 -12.90
C LYS A 310 -9.50 20.62 -12.72
N SER A 311 -10.72 20.98 -13.12
CA SER A 311 -11.84 20.05 -13.14
C SER A 311 -11.56 18.86 -14.08
N GLY A 312 -11.95 17.67 -13.68
CA GLY A 312 -11.65 16.44 -14.42
C GLY A 312 -12.17 15.18 -13.75
N ILE A 313 -11.67 14.03 -14.21
CA ILE A 313 -12.01 12.73 -13.64
C ILE A 313 -10.79 12.14 -12.92
N PHE A 314 -10.88 12.07 -11.61
CA PHE A 314 -9.91 11.41 -10.74
C PHE A 314 -10.05 9.89 -10.88
N HIS A 315 -9.13 9.29 -11.63
CA HIS A 315 -9.09 7.85 -11.89
C HIS A 315 -8.21 7.10 -10.89
N GLY A 316 -7.26 7.77 -10.26
CA GLY A 316 -6.22 7.11 -9.49
C GLY A 316 -5.07 8.03 -9.13
N PHE A 317 -4.10 7.47 -8.43
CA PHE A 317 -2.84 8.12 -8.10
C PHE A 317 -1.75 7.59 -9.01
N THR A 318 -0.86 8.47 -9.48
CA THR A 318 0.40 8.05 -10.09
C THR A 318 1.55 8.34 -9.13
N VAL A 319 2.50 7.41 -9.07
CA VAL A 319 3.66 7.42 -8.18
C VAL A 319 4.94 7.33 -8.99
N TRP A 320 5.94 8.09 -8.59
CA TRP A 320 7.32 8.00 -9.10
C TRP A 320 8.30 8.36 -7.98
N PHE A 321 9.59 8.41 -8.30
CA PHE A 321 10.63 8.78 -7.33
C PHE A 321 11.65 9.76 -7.90
N SER A 322 12.34 10.45 -7.01
CA SER A 322 13.59 11.14 -7.30
C SER A 322 14.71 10.64 -6.42
N ALA A 323 15.93 10.63 -6.94
CA ALA A 323 17.15 10.32 -6.22
C ALA A 323 18.12 11.51 -6.31
N HIS A 324 18.67 11.93 -5.17
CA HIS A 324 19.53 13.10 -5.06
C HIS A 324 20.97 12.67 -4.77
N PHE A 325 21.92 13.39 -5.35
CA PHE A 325 23.35 13.09 -5.26
C PHE A 325 24.09 14.33 -4.76
N GLN A 326 24.33 14.37 -3.44
CA GLN A 326 25.08 15.44 -2.82
C GLN A 326 26.53 15.47 -3.34
N SER A 327 27.07 16.67 -3.55
CA SER A 327 28.48 16.82 -3.94
C SER A 327 29.42 16.41 -2.79
N LEU A 328 30.61 15.92 -3.14
CA LEU A 328 31.69 15.68 -2.19
C LEU A 328 32.31 16.98 -1.66
N GLU A 329 32.10 18.11 -2.36
CA GLU A 329 32.51 19.44 -1.91
C GLU A 329 31.31 20.13 -1.26
N GLU A 330 31.53 20.82 -0.13
CA GLU A 330 30.47 21.41 0.70
C GLU A 330 29.56 22.39 -0.06
N ASP A 331 30.15 23.17 -0.99
CA ASP A 331 29.43 24.14 -1.83
C ASP A 331 29.15 23.62 -3.26
N GLY A 332 29.38 22.33 -3.52
CA GLY A 332 29.21 21.74 -4.85
C GLY A 332 27.74 21.53 -5.21
N PRO A 333 27.39 21.58 -6.52
CA PRO A 333 26.00 21.40 -6.95
C PRO A 333 25.54 19.95 -6.71
N SER A 334 24.38 19.79 -6.08
CA SER A 334 23.69 18.51 -6.03
C SER A 334 23.06 18.18 -7.39
N LEU A 335 23.05 16.91 -7.75
CA LEU A 335 22.31 16.41 -8.92
C LEU A 335 21.04 15.67 -8.48
N GLU A 336 20.09 15.57 -9.39
CA GLU A 336 18.82 14.86 -9.20
C GLU A 336 18.57 13.95 -10.41
N LEU A 337 18.20 12.70 -10.15
CA LEU A 337 17.55 11.80 -11.10
C LEU A 337 16.06 11.79 -10.76
N ASN A 338 15.21 12.38 -11.60
CA ASN A 338 13.77 12.45 -11.39
C ASN A 338 13.04 11.61 -12.43
N THR A 339 12.15 10.71 -11.98
CA THR A 339 11.36 9.82 -12.85
C THR A 339 9.94 10.33 -13.11
N GLY A 340 9.66 11.59 -12.77
CA GLY A 340 8.34 12.21 -12.89
C GLY A 340 7.96 12.64 -14.31
N PRO A 341 6.68 13.03 -14.50
CA PRO A 341 6.11 13.34 -15.81
C PRO A 341 6.64 14.65 -16.44
N TYR A 342 7.35 15.47 -15.67
CA TYR A 342 7.96 16.72 -16.13
C TYR A 342 9.45 16.56 -16.52
N SER A 343 9.98 15.34 -16.37
CA SER A 343 11.36 14.97 -16.69
C SER A 343 11.41 14.09 -17.93
N GLU A 344 12.59 13.89 -18.51
CA GLU A 344 12.77 12.95 -19.62
C GLU A 344 12.44 11.52 -19.15
N ILE A 345 11.72 10.77 -19.99
CA ILE A 345 11.21 9.44 -19.63
C ILE A 345 12.34 8.45 -19.36
N THR A 346 12.23 7.73 -18.24
CA THR A 346 13.13 6.64 -17.85
C THR A 346 12.49 5.27 -18.15
N HIS A 347 13.24 4.18 -18.02
CA HIS A 347 12.71 2.83 -18.16
C HIS A 347 11.68 2.47 -17.08
N TRP A 348 11.84 3.02 -15.86
CA TRP A 348 10.84 2.90 -14.79
C TRP A 348 9.49 3.51 -15.19
N LYS A 349 9.53 4.62 -15.95
CA LYS A 349 8.38 5.50 -16.18
C LYS A 349 7.73 5.86 -14.84
N GLN A 350 6.41 5.84 -14.75
CA GLN A 350 5.66 6.00 -13.52
C GLN A 350 4.77 4.78 -13.23
N THR A 351 4.29 4.67 -11.99
CA THR A 351 3.40 3.60 -11.55
C THR A 351 2.00 4.13 -11.27
N LEU A 352 0.98 3.56 -11.93
CA LEU A 352 -0.41 3.98 -11.79
C LEU A 352 -1.18 3.07 -10.84
N PHE A 353 -1.87 3.67 -9.87
CA PHE A 353 -2.80 3.03 -8.94
C PHE A 353 -4.22 3.47 -9.26
N MET A 354 -4.96 2.61 -9.94
CA MET A 354 -6.35 2.88 -10.33
C MET A 354 -7.29 2.73 -9.15
N LEU A 355 -8.28 3.63 -9.07
CA LEU A 355 -9.44 3.45 -8.21
C LEU A 355 -10.40 2.42 -8.80
N ASP A 356 -11.16 1.77 -7.93
CA ASP A 356 -12.26 0.89 -8.32
C ASP A 356 -13.31 1.62 -9.18
N ALA A 357 -13.58 2.88 -8.85
CA ALA A 357 -14.53 3.74 -9.56
C ALA A 357 -13.96 5.16 -9.67
N PRO A 358 -13.93 5.76 -10.87
CA PRO A 358 -13.50 7.14 -11.04
C PRO A 358 -14.43 8.13 -10.35
N VAL A 359 -13.88 9.27 -9.93
CA VAL A 359 -14.65 10.33 -9.26
C VAL A 359 -14.48 11.63 -10.03
N THR A 360 -15.59 12.32 -10.31
CA THR A 360 -15.53 13.69 -10.85
C THR A 360 -15.07 14.64 -9.76
N VAL A 361 -14.08 15.47 -10.09
CA VAL A 361 -13.55 16.51 -9.20
C VAL A 361 -13.57 17.85 -9.92
N GLU A 362 -13.80 18.91 -9.17
CA GLU A 362 -13.80 20.29 -9.65
C GLU A 362 -12.56 21.04 -9.18
N GLU A 363 -12.16 22.07 -9.92
CA GLU A 363 -11.12 23.00 -9.47
C GLU A 363 -11.44 23.54 -8.07
N GLY A 364 -10.47 23.44 -7.16
CA GLY A 364 -10.61 23.83 -5.75
C GLY A 364 -11.07 22.72 -4.80
N ASP A 365 -11.46 21.54 -5.30
CA ASP A 365 -11.68 20.36 -4.44
C ASP A 365 -10.37 19.96 -3.74
N SER A 366 -10.48 19.45 -2.51
CA SER A 366 -9.31 18.97 -1.75
C SER A 366 -9.31 17.45 -1.66
N ILE A 367 -8.23 16.81 -2.13
CA ILE A 367 -7.98 15.37 -1.99
C ILE A 367 -6.89 15.17 -0.93
N ALA A 368 -7.27 14.75 0.27
CA ALA A 368 -6.36 14.57 1.40
C ALA A 368 -6.37 13.14 1.92
N GLY A 369 -5.25 12.70 2.47
CA GLY A 369 -5.12 11.31 2.89
C GLY A 369 -3.69 10.89 3.23
N SER A 370 -3.49 9.58 3.28
CA SER A 370 -2.21 8.96 3.60
C SER A 370 -1.88 7.84 2.63
N ILE A 371 -0.59 7.65 2.39
CA ILE A 371 -0.01 6.49 1.72
C ILE A 371 0.79 5.67 2.74
N ARG A 372 0.70 4.35 2.67
CA ARG A 372 1.52 3.44 3.48
C ARG A 372 2.16 2.40 2.59
N LEU A 373 3.49 2.26 2.69
CA LEU A 373 4.26 1.20 2.06
C LEU A 373 4.55 0.17 3.16
N GLN A 374 4.03 -1.04 3.00
CA GLN A 374 4.19 -2.14 3.94
C GLN A 374 4.96 -3.27 3.26
N ARG A 375 6.14 -3.59 3.79
CA ARG A 375 6.91 -4.73 3.29
C ARG A 375 6.16 -6.03 3.54
N ASN A 376 6.26 -6.97 2.60
CA ASN A 376 5.69 -8.30 2.77
C ASN A 376 6.53 -9.09 3.82
N PRO A 377 5.90 -9.67 4.85
CA PRO A 377 6.62 -10.36 5.93
C PRO A 377 7.27 -11.67 5.48
N ILE A 378 6.81 -12.29 4.38
CA ILE A 378 7.32 -13.55 3.83
C ILE A 378 8.18 -13.25 2.60
N TRP A 379 7.60 -12.67 1.56
CA TRP A 379 8.27 -12.42 0.29
C TRP A 379 9.05 -11.10 0.34
N ARG A 380 10.31 -11.14 0.79
CA ARG A 380 11.06 -9.96 1.27
C ARG A 380 11.41 -8.93 0.20
N ARG A 381 11.25 -9.27 -1.09
CA ARG A 381 11.37 -8.35 -2.25
C ARG A 381 10.09 -7.58 -2.57
N HIS A 382 8.98 -7.93 -1.93
CA HIS A 382 7.65 -7.42 -2.25
C HIS A 382 7.10 -6.49 -1.16
N LEU A 383 6.15 -5.65 -1.55
CA LEU A 383 5.42 -4.74 -0.67
C LEU A 383 3.98 -4.56 -1.13
N SER A 384 3.15 -4.07 -0.21
CA SER A 384 1.82 -3.54 -0.49
C SER A 384 1.81 -2.04 -0.29
N ILE A 385 1.17 -1.31 -1.21
CA ILE A 385 0.95 0.14 -1.07
C ILE A 385 -0.54 0.37 -0.79
N THR A 386 -0.84 0.99 0.34
CA THR A 386 -2.21 1.34 0.74
C THR A 386 -2.41 2.84 0.62
N PHE A 387 -3.37 3.26 -0.20
CA PHE A 387 -3.89 4.62 -0.21
C PHE A 387 -5.15 4.70 0.67
N SER A 388 -5.22 5.74 1.51
CA SER A 388 -6.45 6.15 2.20
C SER A 388 -6.67 7.61 1.85
N TRP A 389 -7.80 7.96 1.26
CA TRP A 389 -8.07 9.32 0.79
C TRP A 389 -9.51 9.74 1.07
N ASN A 390 -9.73 11.04 1.10
CA ASN A 390 -11.03 11.68 1.17
C ASN A 390 -11.06 12.89 0.22
N ILE A 391 -12.24 13.21 -0.31
CA ILE A 391 -12.45 14.37 -1.18
C ILE A 391 -13.41 15.31 -0.48
N ASN A 392 -12.90 16.48 -0.10
CA ASN A 392 -13.70 17.54 0.48
C ASN A 392 -14.09 18.53 -0.62
N SER A 393 -15.36 18.46 -1.04
CA SER A 393 -15.92 19.47 -1.94
C SER A 393 -16.18 20.77 -1.18
N THR A 394 -15.67 21.88 -1.70
CA THR A 394 -15.75 23.21 -1.07
C THR A 394 -17.18 23.71 -0.91
N GLU A 395 -18.09 23.40 -1.83
CA GLU A 395 -19.51 23.79 -1.72
C GLU A 395 -20.29 22.92 -0.71
N VAL A 396 -20.07 21.60 -0.75
CA VAL A 396 -20.82 20.66 0.12
C VAL A 396 -20.43 20.81 1.58
N SER A 397 -19.16 21.10 1.88
CA SER A 397 -18.67 21.28 3.25
C SER A 397 -19.33 22.48 3.94
N ASN A 398 -19.39 23.64 3.27
CA ASN A 398 -19.95 24.86 3.84
C ASN A 398 -21.45 24.73 4.13
N GLU A 399 -22.24 24.23 3.18
CA GLU A 399 -23.68 24.07 3.41
C GLU A 399 -24.01 22.97 4.44
N MET A 400 -23.17 21.93 4.54
CA MET A 400 -23.33 20.87 5.54
C MET A 400 -23.00 21.40 6.92
N GLU A 401 -21.90 22.15 7.07
CA GLU A 401 -21.51 22.79 8.33
C GLU A 401 -22.57 23.78 8.80
N GLU A 402 -23.09 24.65 7.94
CA GLU A 402 -24.19 25.56 8.28
C GLU A 402 -25.44 24.80 8.75
N PHE A 403 -25.82 23.74 8.05
CA PHE A 403 -27.00 22.94 8.40
C PHE A 403 -26.83 22.24 9.76
N VAL A 404 -25.66 21.64 10.02
CA VAL A 404 -25.35 20.95 11.26
C VAL A 404 -25.24 21.93 12.43
N ASN A 405 -24.52 23.05 12.24
CA ASN A 405 -24.39 24.11 13.25
C ASN A 405 -25.73 24.75 13.60
N GLY A 406 -26.68 24.77 12.66
CA GLY A 406 -28.07 25.18 12.89
C GLY A 406 -28.87 24.32 13.87
N SER A 407 -28.31 23.22 14.40
CA SER A 407 -28.91 22.42 15.48
C SER A 407 -28.52 22.88 16.90
N GLY A 408 -27.56 23.79 17.03
CA GLY A 408 -27.07 24.30 18.32
C GLY A 408 -26.62 23.18 19.27
N GLU A 409 -27.01 23.27 20.54
CA GLU A 409 -26.62 22.31 21.59
C GLU A 409 -27.23 20.91 21.43
N HIS A 410 -28.18 20.72 20.52
CA HIS A 410 -28.86 19.43 20.34
C HIS A 410 -28.00 18.42 19.57
N GLY A 411 -26.97 18.86 18.84
CA GLY A 411 -26.14 18.02 17.97
C GLY A 411 -26.90 17.55 16.71
N PHE A 412 -26.34 16.59 15.98
CA PHE A 412 -26.93 16.07 14.74
C PHE A 412 -26.91 14.54 14.69
N VAL A 413 -27.74 13.96 13.82
CA VAL A 413 -27.81 12.53 13.55
C VAL A 413 -27.32 12.26 12.13
N VAL A 414 -26.45 11.27 11.98
CA VAL A 414 -26.07 10.71 10.68
C VAL A 414 -26.87 9.44 10.46
N PHE A 415 -27.63 9.39 9.37
CA PHE A 415 -28.42 8.23 8.98
C PHE A 415 -27.94 7.67 7.63
N THR A 416 -27.58 6.38 7.63
CA THR A 416 -27.13 5.64 6.46
C THR A 416 -27.53 4.17 6.58
N LEU A 417 -27.78 3.51 5.44
CA LEU A 417 -28.05 2.07 5.34
C LEU A 417 -26.90 1.33 4.64
N GLY A 418 -25.69 1.91 4.66
CA GLY A 418 -24.51 1.37 3.98
C GLY A 418 -24.38 1.80 2.52
N SER A 419 -23.34 1.29 1.84
CA SER A 419 -23.04 1.59 0.43
C SER A 419 -23.90 0.78 -0.55
N LEU A 420 -24.37 -0.39 -0.14
CA LEU A 420 -25.11 -1.34 -0.99
C LEU A 420 -26.60 -0.99 -1.15
N ILE A 421 -27.11 -0.06 -0.37
CA ILE A 421 -28.50 0.41 -0.46
C ILE A 421 -28.49 1.86 -0.91
N SER A 422 -28.82 2.05 -2.19
CA SER A 422 -28.90 3.37 -2.83
C SER A 422 -30.16 4.14 -2.45
N GLN A 423 -31.27 3.43 -2.22
CA GLN A 423 -32.58 4.01 -1.94
C GLN A 423 -33.45 3.06 -1.11
N ILE A 424 -34.47 3.62 -0.44
CA ILE A 424 -35.51 2.83 0.22
C ILE A 424 -36.89 3.12 -0.37
N PRO A 425 -37.84 2.16 -0.30
CA PRO A 425 -39.21 2.39 -0.72
C PRO A 425 -39.84 3.61 -0.02
N GLU A 426 -40.60 4.41 -0.76
CA GLU A 426 -41.21 5.66 -0.26
C GLU A 426 -42.04 5.43 1.02
N ALA A 427 -42.78 4.32 1.08
CA ALA A 427 -43.55 3.95 2.27
C ALA A 427 -42.69 3.86 3.53
N LYS A 428 -41.48 3.29 3.42
CA LYS A 428 -40.53 3.20 4.54
C LYS A 428 -39.83 4.52 4.80
N ALA A 429 -39.52 5.29 3.76
CA ALA A 429 -38.95 6.64 3.95
C ALA A 429 -39.86 7.55 4.78
N ARG A 430 -41.18 7.44 4.62
CA ARG A 430 -42.16 8.17 5.44
C ARG A 430 -42.05 7.83 6.92
N ASP A 431 -41.87 6.55 7.29
CA ASP A 431 -41.71 6.14 8.69
C ASP A 431 -40.47 6.79 9.33
N PHE A 432 -39.35 6.86 8.58
CA PHE A 432 -38.13 7.55 9.01
C PHE A 432 -38.36 9.06 9.16
N PHE A 433 -38.96 9.70 8.16
CA PHE A 433 -39.25 11.13 8.20
C PHE A 433 -40.17 11.52 9.35
N GLU A 434 -41.20 10.71 9.65
CA GLU A 434 -42.12 10.99 10.75
C GLU A 434 -41.44 10.88 12.12
N ALA A 435 -40.51 9.94 12.29
CA ALA A 435 -39.68 9.86 13.49
C ALA A 435 -38.71 11.04 13.59
N PHE A 436 -37.99 11.35 12.50
CA PHE A 436 -37.00 12.42 12.48
C PHE A 436 -37.61 13.81 12.70
N ARG A 437 -38.83 14.06 12.23
CA ARG A 437 -39.52 15.34 12.48
C ARG A 437 -39.73 15.63 13.98
N GLN A 438 -39.71 14.60 14.82
CA GLN A 438 -40.02 14.67 16.24
C GLN A 438 -38.78 14.74 17.15
N ILE A 439 -37.56 14.77 16.58
CA ILE A 439 -36.33 14.96 17.34
C ILE A 439 -35.75 16.37 17.10
N PRO A 440 -35.12 16.99 18.11
CA PRO A 440 -34.57 18.34 17.97
C PRO A 440 -33.28 18.40 17.14
N GLN A 441 -32.64 17.25 16.90
CA GLN A 441 -31.44 17.15 16.07
C GLN A 441 -31.73 17.41 14.59
N ARG A 442 -30.74 18.00 13.92
CA ARG A 442 -30.62 17.95 12.46
C ARG A 442 -30.20 16.53 12.04
N VAL A 443 -30.72 16.04 10.93
CA VAL A 443 -30.47 14.69 10.42
C VAL A 443 -29.85 14.79 9.04
N LEU A 444 -28.63 14.29 8.89
CA LEU A 444 -27.99 14.08 7.60
C LEU A 444 -28.30 12.66 7.14
N TRP A 445 -28.91 12.53 5.96
CA TRP A 445 -29.30 11.23 5.42
C TRP A 445 -28.68 11.00 4.05
N ARG A 446 -27.79 10.01 3.94
CA ARG A 446 -27.29 9.52 2.66
C ARG A 446 -28.40 8.82 1.85
N ASN A 447 -28.81 9.40 0.73
CA ASN A 447 -29.76 8.82 -0.23
C ASN A 447 -29.30 9.14 -1.66
N THR A 448 -29.10 8.12 -2.49
CA THR A 448 -28.69 8.28 -3.90
C THR A 448 -29.83 8.08 -4.89
N GLY A 449 -31.03 7.70 -4.43
CA GLY A 449 -32.25 7.62 -5.24
C GLY A 449 -33.06 8.93 -5.34
N PRO A 450 -34.25 8.89 -5.97
CA PRO A 450 -35.16 10.04 -6.04
C PRO A 450 -35.48 10.60 -4.66
N VAL A 451 -35.55 11.93 -4.56
CA VAL A 451 -35.89 12.62 -3.30
C VAL A 451 -37.36 12.33 -2.96
N PRO A 452 -37.67 11.66 -1.84
CA PRO A 452 -39.06 11.39 -1.48
C PRO A 452 -39.77 12.70 -1.14
N GLN A 453 -41.02 12.86 -1.58
CA GLN A 453 -41.80 14.05 -1.28
C GLN A 453 -42.04 14.17 0.24
N ASN A 454 -41.96 15.38 0.80
CA ASN A 454 -42.19 15.70 2.22
C ASN A 454 -41.05 15.41 3.22
N ALA A 455 -39.79 15.50 2.80
CA ALA A 455 -38.65 15.52 3.72
C ALA A 455 -38.82 16.62 4.80
N PRO A 456 -38.70 16.31 6.10
CA PRO A 456 -38.79 17.30 7.18
C PRO A 456 -37.69 18.37 7.08
N LYS A 457 -37.97 19.59 7.56
CA LYS A 457 -36.99 20.70 7.54
C LYS A 457 -35.69 20.41 8.30
N ASN A 458 -35.74 19.51 9.28
CA ASN A 458 -34.58 19.09 10.04
C ASN A 458 -33.84 17.90 9.40
N VAL A 459 -34.22 17.46 8.19
CA VAL A 459 -33.54 16.39 7.45
C VAL A 459 -32.93 16.96 6.17
N LYS A 460 -31.62 16.81 5.99
CA LYS A 460 -30.92 17.12 4.73
C LYS A 460 -30.50 15.81 4.05
N LEU A 461 -31.03 15.58 2.86
CA LEU A 461 -30.67 14.44 2.03
C LEU A 461 -29.37 14.76 1.28
N MET A 462 -28.42 13.84 1.30
CA MET A 462 -27.12 14.00 0.66
C MET A 462 -26.81 12.77 -0.19
N LYS A 463 -26.20 12.97 -1.36
CA LYS A 463 -25.77 11.84 -2.21
C LYS A 463 -24.58 11.10 -1.59
N TRP A 464 -23.79 11.81 -0.79
CA TRP A 464 -22.60 11.30 -0.12
C TRP A 464 -22.49 11.86 1.30
N LEU A 465 -21.90 11.08 2.22
CA LEU A 465 -21.57 11.51 3.58
C LEU A 465 -20.16 10.98 3.91
N PRO A 466 -19.29 11.79 4.54
CA PRO A 466 -17.95 11.37 4.94
C PRO A 466 -18.10 10.28 6.00
N GLN A 467 -17.93 9.04 5.58
CA GLN A 467 -18.17 7.89 6.43
C GLN A 467 -17.02 7.77 7.44
N ASN A 468 -15.76 7.84 7.04
CA ASN A 468 -14.63 7.58 7.95
C ASN A 468 -14.48 8.59 9.12
N ASP A 469 -14.88 9.85 8.96
CA ASP A 469 -14.80 10.86 10.05
C ASP A 469 -16.01 10.82 11.01
N LEU A 470 -17.11 10.17 10.62
CA LEU A 470 -18.38 10.11 11.36
C LEU A 470 -18.75 8.72 11.89
N TRP A 471 -17.90 7.70 11.72
CA TRP A 471 -18.20 6.34 12.21
C TRP A 471 -18.18 6.29 13.74
N GLY A 472 -19.39 6.21 14.30
CA GLY A 472 -19.63 5.99 15.73
C GLY A 472 -19.05 4.69 16.28
N ILE A 473 -18.77 3.71 15.42
CA ILE A 473 -18.19 2.40 15.80
C ILE A 473 -16.81 2.58 16.47
N CYS A 474 -16.00 3.52 15.99
CA CYS A 474 -14.65 3.77 16.53
C CYS A 474 -14.61 4.91 17.56
N ASN A 475 -15.61 5.79 17.58
CA ASN A 475 -15.61 7.01 18.39
C ASN A 475 -16.61 7.00 19.57
N GLY A 476 -17.25 5.86 19.86
CA GLY A 476 -18.12 5.73 21.03
C GLY A 476 -19.41 6.55 20.96
N VAL A 477 -19.88 6.84 19.73
CA VAL A 477 -21.14 7.55 19.50
C VAL A 477 -22.30 6.56 19.65
N PRO A 478 -23.34 6.89 20.43
CA PRO A 478 -24.53 6.04 20.57
C PRO A 478 -25.23 5.80 19.21
N MET A 479 -25.66 4.56 18.94
CA MET A 479 -26.23 4.18 17.63
C MET A 479 -27.59 3.48 17.72
N VAL A 480 -28.42 3.66 16.69
CA VAL A 480 -29.55 2.78 16.37
C VAL A 480 -29.15 1.96 15.13
N MET A 481 -29.04 0.65 15.28
CA MET A 481 -28.58 -0.26 14.23
C MET A 481 -29.76 -1.03 13.63
N ILE A 482 -29.76 -1.11 12.29
CA ILE A 482 -30.77 -1.84 11.53
C ILE A 482 -30.01 -2.81 10.62
N PRO A 483 -29.68 -4.03 11.10
CA PRO A 483 -28.93 -5.01 10.30
C PRO A 483 -29.79 -5.53 9.15
N LEU A 484 -29.20 -5.62 7.95
CA LEU A 484 -29.92 -5.97 6.71
C LEU A 484 -29.39 -7.25 6.07
N PHE A 485 -28.08 -7.47 6.06
CA PHE A 485 -27.44 -8.66 5.49
C PHE A 485 -25.99 -8.81 5.99
N GLY A 486 -25.37 -9.96 5.70
CA GLY A 486 -23.98 -10.24 6.03
C GLY A 486 -23.70 -10.30 7.54
N ASP A 487 -22.50 -9.85 7.92
CA ASP A 487 -21.98 -9.84 9.29
C ASP A 487 -22.57 -8.71 10.17
N GLN A 488 -23.45 -7.87 9.61
CA GLN A 488 -24.07 -6.74 10.33
C GLN A 488 -24.82 -7.20 11.59
N GLY A 489 -25.41 -8.39 11.58
CA GLY A 489 -26.09 -8.97 12.74
C GLY A 489 -25.16 -9.16 13.93
N ASP A 490 -24.01 -9.79 13.70
CA ASP A 490 -23.02 -10.07 14.74
C ASP A 490 -22.38 -8.80 15.27
N ASN A 491 -22.04 -7.87 14.37
CA ASN A 491 -21.53 -6.55 14.74
C ASN A 491 -22.55 -5.75 15.58
N THR A 492 -23.83 -5.86 15.24
CA THR A 492 -24.92 -5.24 16.00
C THR A 492 -25.02 -5.83 17.42
N GLN A 493 -24.99 -7.16 17.54
CA GLN A 493 -25.06 -7.82 18.86
C GLN A 493 -23.89 -7.42 19.77
N ARG A 494 -22.67 -7.34 19.22
CA ARG A 494 -21.47 -6.90 19.96
C ARG A 494 -21.62 -5.48 20.52
N LEU A 495 -22.27 -4.58 19.79
CA LEU A 495 -22.45 -3.18 20.22
C LEU A 495 -23.61 -3.02 21.20
N VAL A 496 -24.68 -3.80 21.04
CA VAL A 496 -25.77 -3.85 22.02
C VAL A 496 -25.30 -4.43 23.35
N SER A 497 -24.52 -5.53 23.34
CA SER A 497 -24.00 -6.14 24.57
C SER A 497 -23.03 -5.20 25.32
N ARG A 498 -22.32 -4.34 24.59
CA ARG A 498 -21.50 -3.25 25.15
C ARG A 498 -22.30 -2.02 25.61
N GLY A 499 -23.63 -2.04 25.43
CA GLY A 499 -24.53 -0.97 25.85
C GLY A 499 -24.50 0.30 24.99
N VAL A 500 -23.82 0.29 23.84
CA VAL A 500 -23.59 1.48 22.99
C VAL A 500 -24.57 1.58 21.82
N ALA A 501 -25.40 0.57 21.58
CA ALA A 501 -26.38 0.56 20.50
C ALA A 501 -27.79 0.15 20.97
N GLU A 502 -28.80 0.49 20.16
CA GLU A 502 -30.11 -0.17 20.12
C GLU A 502 -30.28 -0.86 18.77
N THR A 503 -31.00 -1.98 18.72
CA THR A 503 -31.28 -2.69 17.46
C THR A 503 -32.75 -2.60 17.10
N LEU A 504 -33.01 -2.35 15.82
CA LEU A 504 -34.34 -2.48 15.21
C LEU A 504 -34.27 -3.40 14.00
N ARG A 505 -35.36 -4.12 13.71
CA ARG A 505 -35.48 -4.91 12.49
C ARG A 505 -36.25 -4.11 11.44
N ILE A 506 -35.73 -4.03 10.22
CA ILE A 506 -36.31 -3.21 9.15
C ILE A 506 -37.77 -3.59 8.82
N TYR A 507 -38.10 -4.87 8.89
CA TYR A 507 -39.44 -5.40 8.59
C TYR A 507 -40.48 -4.95 9.63
N ASP A 508 -40.08 -4.85 10.89
CA ASP A 508 -40.96 -4.47 12.01
C ASP A 508 -40.91 -2.97 12.34
N LEU A 509 -40.15 -2.19 11.57
CA LEU A 509 -39.88 -0.79 11.83
C LEU A 509 -41.11 0.07 11.51
N THR A 510 -41.47 0.90 12.49
CA THR A 510 -42.49 1.97 12.43
C THR A 510 -41.88 3.26 12.96
N SER A 511 -42.49 4.40 12.64
CA SER A 511 -42.03 5.71 13.12
C SER A 511 -41.96 5.77 14.65
N GLU A 512 -42.93 5.18 15.36
CA GLU A 512 -42.95 5.16 16.83
C GLU A 512 -41.79 4.36 17.41
N LYS A 513 -41.52 3.16 16.86
CA LYS A 513 -40.43 2.31 17.36
C LYS A 513 -39.07 2.97 17.11
N LEU A 514 -38.91 3.60 15.95
CA LEU A 514 -37.70 4.34 15.63
C LEU A 514 -37.52 5.54 16.55
N LEU A 515 -38.57 6.32 16.79
CA LEU A 515 -38.51 7.48 17.69
C LEU A 515 -38.16 7.08 19.13
N VAL A 516 -38.70 5.97 19.63
CA VAL A 516 -38.36 5.43 20.96
C VAL A 516 -36.88 5.06 21.02
N ALA A 517 -36.36 4.34 20.02
CA ALA A 517 -34.95 3.98 19.96
C ALA A 517 -34.04 5.22 19.89
N LEU A 518 -34.37 6.19 19.03
CA LEU A 518 -33.64 7.45 18.91
C LEU A 518 -33.61 8.22 20.23
N ARG A 519 -34.77 8.41 20.89
CA ARG A 519 -34.83 9.10 22.19
C ARG A 519 -34.02 8.40 23.26
N LYS A 520 -33.98 7.07 23.25
CA LYS A 520 -33.17 6.28 24.19
C LYS A 520 -31.67 6.50 23.94
N VAL A 521 -31.26 6.49 22.68
CA VAL A 521 -29.86 6.68 22.26
C VAL A 521 -29.39 8.14 22.48
N ILE A 522 -30.24 9.12 22.20
CA ILE A 522 -29.95 10.56 22.35
C ILE A 522 -29.85 10.97 23.82
N ASN A 523 -30.74 10.45 24.69
CA ASN A 523 -30.83 10.92 26.07
C ASN A 523 -30.04 10.07 27.09
N ASP A 524 -29.72 8.81 26.77
CA ASP A 524 -28.98 7.95 27.71
C ASP A 524 -27.47 8.23 27.63
N LYS A 525 -27.00 9.15 28.48
CA LYS A 525 -25.59 9.55 28.58
C LYS A 525 -24.62 8.40 28.90
N ARG A 526 -25.12 7.24 29.37
CA ARG A 526 -24.28 6.05 29.64
C ARG A 526 -23.84 5.34 28.36
N LYS A 527 -24.48 5.64 27.22
CA LYS A 527 -24.15 5.05 25.92
C LYS A 527 -22.99 5.76 25.22
N CYS A 528 -22.58 6.93 25.69
CA CYS A 528 -21.37 7.61 25.21
C CYS A 528 -20.13 6.97 25.83
N PHE A 529 -19.22 6.45 25.02
CA PHE A 529 -17.91 6.04 25.50
C PHE A 529 -17.04 7.27 25.74
N LYS A 530 -17.04 7.83 26.96
CA LYS A 530 -15.94 8.69 27.42
C LYS A 530 -14.89 7.83 28.11
N LYS A 531 -13.98 7.26 27.32
CA LYS A 531 -12.64 6.85 27.77
C LYS A 531 -11.68 6.86 26.57
N THR A 532 -11.34 8.05 26.08
CA THR A 532 -10.03 8.25 25.46
C THR A 532 -9.06 8.49 26.60
N GLN A 533 -8.06 7.62 26.71
CA GLN A 533 -6.93 7.76 27.62
C GLN A 533 -6.38 9.19 27.54
N LYS A 534 -6.15 9.81 28.70
CA LYS A 534 -5.20 10.91 28.79
C LYS A 534 -3.88 10.40 28.21
N ARG A 535 -3.46 10.95 27.07
CA ARG A 535 -2.03 11.10 26.78
C ARG A 535 -1.50 11.99 27.91
N THR A 536 -0.96 11.39 28.95
CA THR A 536 -0.01 12.07 29.83
C THR A 536 1.16 12.47 28.95
N ARG A 537 1.26 13.78 28.68
CA ARG A 537 2.54 14.42 28.40
C ARG A 537 3.29 14.46 29.73
N GLU A 538 4.25 13.57 29.89
CA GLU A 538 5.55 13.84 30.50
C GLU A 538 6.60 13.15 29.63
#